data_AF-A0A0S7EW41-F1
#
_entry.id   AF-A0A0S7EW41-F1
#
_cell.length_a   1.000
_cell.length_b   1.000
_cell.length_c   1.000
_cell.angle_alpha   90.00
_cell.angle_beta   90.00
_cell.angle_gamma   90.00
#
_symmetry.space_group_name_H-M   'P 1'
#
loop_
_entity.id
_entity.type
_entity.pdbx_description
1 polymer ?
#
loop_
_entity_poly.entity_id
_entity_poly.type
_entity_poly.pdbx_seq_one_letter_code
_entity_poly.pdbx_strand_id
1 'polypeptide(L)'
;TSQEIPLKQLMIVGIDCYHDTSAGKRSIGALVASLNPTMSRWYSKCVLQHKGQEIMDGLKMALTGALKDYLKFNNCLPSRIIVYRDGVGDGQLQSVVNYEVAQMMDSIKSLGENYE
;
A
#
# COMPACT_ATOMS: atom_id res chain seq x y z
N THR A 1 25.87 -5.84 -11.69
CA THR A 1 25.84 -4.36 -11.65
C THR A 1 24.44 -3.94 -11.29
N SER A 2 24.24 -3.34 -10.12
CA SER A 2 22.90 -2.86 -9.74
C SER A 2 22.55 -1.67 -10.62
N GLN A 3 21.46 -1.79 -11.40
CA GLN A 3 20.93 -0.65 -12.17
C GLN A 3 20.36 0.37 -11.19
N GLU A 4 20.72 1.64 -11.37
CA GLU A 4 20.16 2.73 -10.59
C GLU A 4 18.77 3.12 -11.13
N ILE A 5 17.81 3.27 -10.22
CA ILE A 5 16.50 3.82 -10.54
C ILE A 5 16.63 5.36 -10.47
N PRO A 6 16.46 6.09 -11.59
CA PRO A 6 16.77 7.53 -11.64
C PRO A 6 15.73 8.40 -10.89
N LEU A 7 14.65 7.82 -10.40
CA LEU A 7 13.60 8.51 -9.66
C LEU A 7 14.02 8.69 -8.19
N LYS A 8 14.24 9.95 -7.79
CA LYS A 8 14.51 10.30 -6.39
C LYS A 8 13.27 10.17 -5.53
N GLN A 9 13.45 9.79 -4.27
CA GLN A 9 12.38 9.67 -3.27
C GLN A 9 11.18 8.84 -3.78
N LEU A 10 11.48 7.75 -4.51
CA LEU A 10 10.48 6.80 -4.98
C LEU A 10 10.19 5.77 -3.90
N MET A 11 8.90 5.48 -3.68
CA MET A 11 8.42 4.31 -2.97
C MET A 11 7.71 3.38 -3.96
N ILE A 12 8.07 2.11 -3.97
CA ILE A 12 7.37 1.06 -4.70
C ILE A 12 6.53 0.28 -3.70
N VAL A 13 5.26 0.09 -3.99
CA VAL A 13 4.30 -0.63 -3.14
C VAL A 13 3.76 -1.82 -3.93
N GLY A 14 3.74 -3.00 -3.31
CA GLY A 14 3.08 -4.19 -3.83
C GLY A 14 1.89 -4.55 -2.97
N ILE A 15 0.75 -4.85 -3.60
CA ILE A 15 -0.49 -5.21 -2.90
C ILE A 15 -1.09 -6.46 -3.53
N ASP A 16 -1.33 -7.46 -2.71
CA ASP A 16 -2.08 -8.66 -3.07
C ASP A 16 -3.23 -8.86 -2.08
N CYS A 17 -4.37 -9.32 -2.59
CA CYS A 17 -5.55 -9.64 -1.79
C CYS A 17 -6.04 -11.03 -2.16
N TYR A 18 -5.93 -11.94 -1.21
CA TYR A 18 -6.52 -13.27 -1.32
C TYR A 18 -7.93 -13.26 -0.73
N HIS A 19 -8.91 -13.71 -1.51
CA HIS A 19 -10.29 -13.83 -1.08
C HIS A 19 -10.66 -15.31 -0.92
N ASP A 20 -10.92 -15.75 0.32
CA ASP A 20 -11.45 -17.08 0.57
C ASP A 20 -12.96 -17.10 0.27
N THR A 21 -13.35 -17.82 -0.78
CA THR A 21 -14.74 -17.96 -1.21
C THR A 21 -15.51 -19.05 -0.45
N SER A 22 -14.85 -19.78 0.45
CA SER A 22 -15.46 -20.84 1.24
C SER A 22 -16.26 -20.30 2.45
N ALA A 23 -16.86 -21.21 3.24
CA ALA A 23 -17.79 -20.91 4.33
C ALA A 23 -17.14 -20.10 5.47
N GLY A 24 -17.04 -18.78 5.27
CA GLY A 24 -16.39 -17.84 6.18
C GLY A 24 -16.09 -16.48 5.58
N LYS A 25 -16.01 -16.36 4.23
CA LYS A 25 -15.74 -15.12 3.47
C LYS A 25 -14.71 -14.20 4.15
N ARG A 26 -13.51 -14.72 4.40
CA ARG A 26 -12.39 -13.93 4.92
C ARG A 26 -11.50 -13.53 3.77
N SER A 27 -11.02 -12.31 3.81
CA SER A 27 -10.01 -11.87 2.84
C SER A 27 -8.74 -11.51 3.58
N ILE A 28 -7.61 -11.71 2.95
CA ILE A 28 -6.30 -11.34 3.50
C ILE A 28 -5.66 -10.40 2.48
N GLY A 29 -5.44 -9.16 2.90
CA GLY A 29 -4.64 -8.21 2.14
C GLY A 29 -3.20 -8.22 2.65
N ALA A 30 -2.24 -8.22 1.75
CA ALA A 30 -0.83 -8.02 2.05
C ALA A 30 -0.34 -6.78 1.32
N LEU A 31 0.37 -5.91 2.05
CA LEU A 31 1.05 -4.75 1.50
C LEU A 31 2.53 -4.83 1.82
N VAL A 32 3.36 -4.61 0.80
CA VAL A 32 4.80 -4.39 0.94
C VAL A 32 5.17 -3.04 0.36
N ALA A 33 6.13 -2.35 0.95
CA ALA A 33 6.57 -1.03 0.47
C ALA A 33 8.09 -0.87 0.61
N SER A 34 8.75 -0.37 -0.44
CA SER A 34 10.18 -0.12 -0.38
C SER A 34 10.50 1.08 0.50
N LEU A 35 11.62 1.00 1.21
CA LEU A 35 12.05 1.99 2.20
C LEU A 35 13.32 2.73 1.80
N ASN A 36 14.01 2.30 0.74
CA ASN A 36 15.25 2.92 0.31
C ASN A 36 15.42 2.89 -1.23
N PRO A 37 16.22 3.80 -1.81
CA PRO A 37 16.37 3.92 -3.26
C PRO A 37 16.88 2.65 -3.97
N THR A 38 17.71 1.85 -3.28
CA THR A 38 18.25 0.60 -3.82
C THR A 38 17.26 -0.57 -3.78
N MET A 39 16.03 -0.35 -3.30
CA MET A 39 14.97 -1.37 -3.19
C MET A 39 15.41 -2.62 -2.41
N SER A 40 16.29 -2.45 -1.43
CA SER A 40 16.85 -3.55 -0.62
C SER A 40 16.22 -3.65 0.76
N ARG A 41 15.40 -2.67 1.16
CA ARG A 41 14.66 -2.65 2.42
C ARG A 41 13.19 -2.46 2.16
N TRP A 42 12.36 -3.25 2.83
CA TRP A 42 10.93 -3.31 2.62
C TRP A 42 10.19 -3.33 3.95
N TYR A 43 9.12 -2.54 4.04
CA TYR A 43 8.05 -2.69 5.01
C TYR A 43 7.09 -3.76 4.51
N SER A 44 6.49 -4.53 5.41
CA SER A 44 5.45 -5.51 5.09
C SER A 44 4.37 -5.53 6.16
N LYS A 45 3.10 -5.60 5.76
CA LYS A 45 1.98 -5.77 6.68
C LYS A 45 0.88 -6.61 6.04
N CYS A 46 0.41 -7.60 6.80
CA CYS A 46 -0.77 -8.38 6.46
C CYS A 46 -1.98 -7.87 7.25
N VAL A 47 -3.13 -7.87 6.59
CA VAL A 47 -4.41 -7.42 7.13
C VAL A 47 -5.41 -8.53 6.91
N LEU A 48 -5.96 -9.04 8.01
CA LEU A 48 -7.13 -9.91 7.97
C LEU A 48 -8.39 -9.05 7.85
N GLN A 49 -9.17 -9.28 6.80
CA GLN A 49 -10.50 -8.69 6.63
C GLN A 49 -11.56 -9.68 7.11
N HIS A 50 -12.21 -9.33 8.21
CA HIS A 50 -13.38 -10.03 8.71
C HIS A 50 -14.66 -9.60 7.99
N LYS A 51 -15.65 -10.51 7.92
CA LYS A 51 -16.95 -10.24 7.33
C LYS A 51 -17.64 -9.08 8.06
N GLY A 52 -17.82 -7.95 7.39
CA GLY A 52 -18.44 -6.73 7.97
C GLY A 52 -17.46 -5.73 8.57
N GLN A 53 -16.15 -6.03 8.64
CA GLN A 53 -15.14 -4.98 8.77
C GLN A 53 -14.94 -4.36 7.39
N GLU A 54 -14.99 -3.03 7.34
CA GLU A 54 -14.77 -2.31 6.10
C GLU A 54 -13.38 -2.69 5.56
N ILE A 55 -13.36 -3.05 4.27
CA ILE A 55 -12.15 -3.16 3.45
C ILE A 55 -11.26 -1.90 3.63
N MET A 56 -11.87 -0.80 4.09
CA MET A 56 -11.34 0.55 4.12
C MET A 56 -10.29 0.88 5.18
N ASP A 57 -10.26 0.18 6.31
CA ASP A 57 -9.34 0.56 7.39
C ASP A 57 -7.98 -0.13 7.30
N GLY A 58 -7.97 -1.37 6.82
CA GLY A 58 -6.77 -2.20 6.84
C GLY A 58 -5.66 -1.69 5.92
N LEU A 59 -6.00 -1.41 4.67
CA LEU A 59 -5.05 -0.94 3.67
C LEU A 59 -4.54 0.47 4.01
N LYS A 60 -5.45 1.33 4.48
CA LYS A 60 -5.11 2.65 5.01
C LYS A 60 -4.09 2.57 6.14
N MET A 61 -4.32 1.70 7.12
CA MET A 61 -3.40 1.47 8.23
C MET A 61 -2.06 0.87 7.78
N ALA A 62 -2.06 0.03 6.74
CA ALA A 62 -0.84 -0.55 6.20
C ALA A 62 0.02 0.48 5.47
N LEU A 63 -0.58 1.27 4.56
CA LEU A 63 0.14 2.31 3.84
C LEU A 63 0.60 3.43 4.76
N THR A 64 -0.22 3.84 5.74
CA THR A 64 0.18 4.83 6.75
C THR A 64 1.41 4.36 7.54
N GLY A 65 1.47 3.06 7.89
CA GLY A 65 2.64 2.45 8.53
C GLY A 65 3.88 2.52 7.64
N ALA A 66 3.74 2.13 6.37
CA ALA A 66 4.83 2.21 5.39
C ALA A 66 5.38 3.64 5.22
N LEU A 67 4.49 4.63 5.13
CA LEU A 67 4.87 6.05 4.99
C LEU A 67 5.61 6.58 6.23
N LYS A 68 5.17 6.18 7.43
CA LYS A 68 5.87 6.53 8.69
C LYS A 68 7.26 5.90 8.77
N ASP A 69 7.39 4.63 8.38
CA ASP A 69 8.70 3.97 8.35
C ASP A 69 9.62 4.62 7.30
N TYR A 70 9.10 4.94 6.12
CA TYR A 70 9.85 5.65 5.09
C TYR A 70 10.35 7.00 5.60
N LEU A 71 9.49 7.79 6.24
CA LEU A 71 9.86 9.07 6.85
C LEU A 71 10.96 8.88 7.91
N LYS A 72 10.84 7.86 8.77
CA LYS A 72 11.84 7.56 9.80
C LYS A 72 13.21 7.20 9.21
N PHE A 73 13.25 6.47 8.08
CA PHE A 73 14.51 6.04 7.48
C PHE A 73 15.14 7.09 6.54
N ASN A 74 14.33 7.95 5.92
CA ASN A 74 14.79 8.88 4.88
C ASN A 74 14.68 10.36 5.31
N ASN A 75 14.11 10.65 6.48
CA ASN A 75 13.80 12.01 6.98
C ASN A 75 12.97 12.87 6.01
N CYS A 76 12.30 12.23 5.05
CA CYS A 76 11.40 12.84 4.10
C CYS A 76 10.33 11.82 3.69
N LEU A 77 9.21 12.31 3.19
CA LEU A 77 8.17 11.47 2.59
C LEU A 77 8.49 11.19 1.11
N PRO A 78 8.01 10.07 0.53
CA PRO A 78 8.25 9.78 -0.87
C PRO A 78 7.57 10.81 -1.78
N SER A 79 8.30 11.38 -2.72
CA SER A 79 7.74 12.31 -3.73
C SER A 79 6.86 11.59 -4.76
N ARG A 80 7.10 10.28 -4.94
CA ARG A 80 6.36 9.43 -5.88
C ARG A 80 6.13 8.07 -5.27
N ILE A 81 4.91 7.57 -5.43
CA ILE A 81 4.50 6.23 -5.01
C ILE A 81 4.02 5.49 -6.25
N ILE A 82 4.61 4.33 -6.55
CA ILE A 82 4.14 3.42 -7.60
C ILE A 82 3.55 2.20 -6.92
N VAL A 83 2.30 1.89 -7.22
CA VAL A 83 1.57 0.76 -6.64
C VAL A 83 1.34 -0.31 -7.69
N TYR A 84 1.81 -1.52 -7.42
CA TYR A 84 1.50 -2.72 -8.20
C TYR A 84 0.45 -3.54 -7.44
N ARG A 85 -0.75 -3.66 -8.02
CA ARG A 85 -1.89 -4.39 -7.44
C ARG A 85 -2.13 -5.67 -8.24
N ASP A 86 -1.98 -6.82 -7.59
CA ASP A 86 -2.14 -8.15 -8.23
C ASP A 86 -3.59 -8.69 -8.13
N GLY A 87 -3.96 -9.66 -8.96
CA GLY A 87 -5.20 -10.43 -8.76
C GLY A 87 -6.51 -9.66 -8.94
N VAL A 88 -6.50 -8.56 -9.73
CA VAL A 88 -7.72 -7.79 -10.04
C VAL A 88 -8.28 -8.23 -11.40
N GLY A 89 -9.47 -8.83 -11.39
CA GLY A 89 -10.21 -9.08 -12.63
C GLY A 89 -10.99 -7.86 -13.11
N ASP A 90 -11.39 -7.82 -14.39
CA ASP A 90 -12.13 -6.70 -14.99
C ASP A 90 -13.39 -6.30 -14.20
N GLY A 91 -14.11 -7.28 -13.65
CA GLY A 91 -15.31 -7.04 -12.84
C GLY A 91 -15.04 -6.40 -11.46
N GLN A 92 -13.78 -6.32 -11.04
CA GLN A 92 -13.37 -5.76 -9.74
C GLN A 92 -12.71 -4.39 -9.86
N LEU A 93 -12.38 -3.94 -11.09
CA LEU A 93 -11.63 -2.72 -11.32
C LEU A 93 -12.29 -1.48 -10.69
N GLN A 94 -13.62 -1.35 -10.85
CA GLN A 94 -14.37 -0.24 -10.27
C GLN A 94 -14.34 -0.25 -8.74
N SER A 95 -14.33 -1.44 -8.13
CA SER A 95 -14.23 -1.59 -6.67
C SER A 95 -12.83 -1.18 -6.19
N VAL A 96 -11.77 -1.60 -6.88
CA VAL A 96 -10.40 -1.20 -6.57
C VAL A 96 -10.24 0.32 -6.62
N VAL A 97 -10.74 0.96 -7.67
CA VAL A 97 -10.66 2.43 -7.81
C VAL A 97 -11.47 3.14 -6.71
N ASN A 98 -12.70 2.73 -6.47
CA ASN A 98 -13.57 3.44 -5.53
C ASN A 98 -13.16 3.24 -4.08
N TYR A 99 -12.62 2.07 -3.73
CA TYR A 99 -12.29 1.73 -2.35
C TYR A 99 -10.79 1.79 -2.10
N GLU A 100 -9.96 1.01 -2.81
CA GLU A 100 -8.54 0.90 -2.49
C GLU A 100 -7.79 2.21 -2.78
N VAL A 101 -7.99 2.81 -3.96
CA VAL A 101 -7.31 4.06 -4.33
C VAL A 101 -7.73 5.20 -3.42
N ALA A 102 -9.03 5.33 -3.11
CA ALA A 102 -9.53 6.35 -2.19
C ALA A 102 -8.85 6.27 -0.81
N GLN A 103 -8.71 5.06 -0.24
CA GLN A 103 -8.01 4.87 1.03
C GLN A 103 -6.53 5.20 0.97
N MET A 104 -5.85 4.88 -0.13
CA MET A 104 -4.44 5.24 -0.29
C MET A 104 -4.28 6.76 -0.30
N MET A 105 -5.14 7.46 -1.03
CA MET A 105 -5.15 8.92 -1.07
C MET A 105 -5.44 9.51 0.32
N ASP A 106 -6.38 8.94 1.06
CA ASP A 106 -6.67 9.38 2.44
C ASP A 106 -5.50 9.13 3.40
N SER A 107 -4.78 8.02 3.23
CA SER A 107 -3.55 7.74 4.00
C SER A 107 -2.51 8.82 3.75
N ILE A 108 -2.27 9.16 2.48
CA ILE A 108 -1.30 10.17 2.07
C ILE A 108 -1.71 11.54 2.62
N LYS A 109 -2.98 11.93 2.47
CA LYS A 109 -3.52 13.19 3.00
C LYS A 109 -3.44 13.28 4.52
N SER A 110 -3.64 12.18 5.23
CA SER A 110 -3.56 12.16 6.71
C SER A 110 -2.15 12.41 7.25
N LEU A 111 -1.12 12.11 6.45
CA LEU A 111 0.27 12.49 6.72
C LEU A 111 0.63 13.87 6.14
N GLY A 112 -0.33 14.50 5.46
CA GLY A 112 -0.16 15.59 4.52
C GLY A 112 0.17 16.96 5.11
N GLU A 113 0.11 17.15 6.43
CA GLU A 113 0.69 18.36 7.05
C GLU A 113 2.22 18.45 6.81
N ASN A 114 2.86 17.37 6.36
CA ASN A 114 4.28 17.32 5.96
C ASN A 114 4.51 17.04 4.44
N TYR A 115 3.47 17.07 3.59
CA TYR A 115 3.54 16.87 2.13
C TYR A 115 3.35 18.21 1.36
N GLU A 116 3.95 19.30 1.84
CA GLU A 116 4.06 20.54 1.03
C GLU A 116 5.23 20.47 0.04
#